data_AF-B9X9B1-F1
#
_entry.id   AF-B9X9B1-F1
#
_cell.length_a   1.000
_cell.length_b   1.000
_cell.length_c   1.000
_cell.angle_alpha   90.00
_cell.angle_beta   90.00
_cell.angle_gamma   90.00
#
_symmetry.space_group_name_H-M   'P 1'
#
loop_
_entity.id
_entity.type
_entity.pdbx_description
1 polymer ?
#
loop_
_entity_poly.entity_id
_entity_poly.type
_entity_poly.pdbx_seq_one_letter_code
_entity_poly.pdbx_strand_id
1 'polypeptide(L)'
;MKLSKDNLELGLTSLSNLIDIFSKFEDEFDEIAHKGFFLVYELYSHYALIYKANMERLESALTPTIAKTLAPINEKINQCIDLVNSD
;
A
#
# COMPACT_ATOMS: atom_id res chain seq x y z
N MET A 1 18.35 -0.66 -2.54
CA MET A 1 17.87 -0.58 -1.14
C MET A 1 16.37 -0.83 -1.15
N LYS A 2 15.86 -1.81 -0.39
CA LYS A 2 14.42 -2.06 -0.24
C LYS A 2 13.97 -1.43 1.07
N LEU A 3 13.10 -0.43 1.01
CA LEU A 3 12.38 0.04 2.20
C LEU A 3 11.34 -1.03 2.57
N SER A 4 11.22 -1.41 3.84
CA SER A 4 10.17 -2.34 4.27
C SER A 4 8.80 -1.66 4.23
N LYS A 5 7.73 -2.46 4.04
CA LYS A 5 6.35 -2.00 4.09
C LYS A 5 6.06 -1.31 5.43
N ASP A 6 6.49 -1.94 6.53
CA ASP A 6 6.29 -1.42 7.88
C ASP A 6 6.94 -0.04 8.08
N ASN A 7 8.16 0.17 7.55
CA ASN A 7 8.82 1.47 7.64
C ASN A 7 8.09 2.55 6.81
N LEU A 8 7.51 2.17 5.67
CA LEU A 8 6.70 3.07 4.84
C LEU A 8 5.39 3.46 5.55
N GLU A 9 4.71 2.50 6.17
CA GLU A 9 3.48 2.73 6.93
C GLU A 9 3.72 3.60 8.17
N LEU A 10 4.81 3.35 8.89
CA LEU A 10 5.23 4.18 10.02
C LEU A 10 5.53 5.62 9.58
N GLY A 11 6.23 5.80 8.46
CA GLY A 11 6.52 7.11 7.88
C GLY A 11 5.25 7.87 7.50
N LEU A 12 4.32 7.21 6.80
CA LEU A 12 3.03 7.80 6.42
C LEU A 12 2.19 8.19 7.63
N THR A 13 2.11 7.31 8.64
CA THR A 13 1.38 7.59 9.89
C THR A 13 1.97 8.78 10.61
N SER A 14 3.30 8.87 10.69
CA SER A 14 3.98 10.00 11.34
C SER A 14 3.74 11.32 10.61
N LEU A 15 3.77 11.32 9.27
CA LEU A 15 3.45 12.50 8.46
C LEU A 15 1.98 12.92 8.61
N SER A 16 1.05 11.96 8.60
CA SER A 16 -0.37 12.22 8.83
C SER A 16 -0.60 12.87 10.20
N ASN A 17 -0.01 12.31 11.26
CA ASN A 17 -0.11 12.87 12.61
C ASN A 17 0.47 14.28 12.71
N LEU A 18 1.57 14.56 12.01
CA LEU A 18 2.16 15.89 11.97
C LEU A 18 1.22 16.90 11.30
N ILE A 19 0.58 16.51 10.19
CA ILE A 19 -0.42 17.34 9.50
C ILE A 19 -1.63 17.59 10.42
N ASP A 20 -2.13 16.55 11.09
CA ASP A 20 -3.26 16.64 12.03
C ASP A 20 -2.96 17.54 13.25
N ILE A 21 -1.70 17.61 13.67
CA ILE A 21 -1.30 18.54 14.73
C ILE A 21 -1.29 19.96 14.19
N PHE A 22 -0.68 20.19 13.03
CA PHE A 22 -0.58 21.53 12.46
C PHE A 22 -1.92 22.12 12.04
N SER A 23 -2.87 21.31 11.55
CA SER A 23 -4.22 21.78 11.21
C SER A 23 -4.99 22.36 12.39
N LYS A 24 -4.63 22.01 13.64
CA LYS A 24 -5.24 22.59 14.85
C LYS A 24 -4.80 24.02 15.13
N PHE A 25 -3.73 24.48 14.49
CA PHE A 25 -3.14 25.80 14.66
C PHE A 25 -3.18 26.60 13.34
N GLU A 26 -3.96 26.16 12.35
CA GLU A 26 -3.98 26.76 11.01
C GLU A 26 -4.30 28.26 11.04
N ASP A 27 -5.24 28.68 11.92
CA ASP A 27 -5.62 30.09 12.10
C ASP A 27 -4.54 30.92 12.83
N GLU A 28 -3.52 30.29 13.41
CA GLU A 28 -2.42 30.92 14.15
C GLU A 28 -1.13 31.04 13.31
N PHE A 29 -1.14 30.53 12.07
CA PHE A 29 0.05 30.53 11.22
C PHE A 29 0.28 31.90 10.58
N ASP A 30 1.53 32.36 10.67
CA ASP A 30 2.00 33.41 9.77
C ASP A 30 2.22 32.85 8.34
N GLU A 31 2.49 33.72 7.38
CA GLU A 31 2.67 33.33 5.98
C GLU A 31 3.80 32.28 5.79
N ILE A 32 4.84 32.32 6.63
CA ILE A 32 5.98 31.40 6.56
C ILE A 32 5.55 30.03 7.11
N ALA A 33 4.84 30.01 8.23
CA ALA A 33 4.29 28.80 8.84
C ALA A 33 3.27 28.10 7.91
N HIS A 34 2.39 28.86 7.24
CA HIS A 34 1.48 28.32 6.24
C HIS A 34 2.21 27.65 5.07
N LYS A 35 3.28 28.27 4.55
CA LYS A 35 4.11 27.66 3.50
C LYS A 35 4.78 26.38 3.99
N GLY A 36 5.28 26.38 5.23
CA GLY A 36 5.85 25.19 5.87
C GLY A 36 4.83 24.05 5.98
N PHE A 37 3.62 24.33 6.46
CA PHE A 37 2.54 23.36 6.55
C PHE A 37 2.13 22.80 5.19
N PHE A 38 1.99 23.67 4.18
CA PHE A 38 1.67 23.26 2.82
C PHE A 38 2.72 22.30 2.25
N LEU A 39 4.01 22.55 2.46
CA LEU A 39 5.09 21.66 2.02
C LEU A 39 5.04 20.28 2.71
N VAL A 40 4.69 20.23 4.00
CA VAL A 40 4.49 18.96 4.72
C VAL A 40 3.31 18.18 4.12
N TYR A 41 2.22 18.87 3.80
CA TYR A 41 1.07 18.27 3.13
C TYR A 41 1.41 17.74 1.72
N GLU A 42 2.16 18.49 0.92
CA GLU A 42 2.62 18.04 -0.41
C GLU A 42 3.54 16.82 -0.31
N LEU A 43 4.43 16.80 0.69
CA LEU A 43 5.29 15.65 0.94
C LEU A 43 4.47 14.39 1.27
N TYR A 44 3.51 14.50 2.19
CA TYR A 44 2.60 13.40 2.51
C TYR A 44 1.84 12.91 1.28
N SER A 45 1.28 13.82 0.50
CA SER A 45 0.53 13.51 -0.72
C SER A 45 1.37 12.74 -1.74
N HIS A 46 2.60 13.17 -1.99
CA HIS A 46 3.53 12.44 -2.86
C HIS A 46 3.88 11.07 -2.31
N TYR A 47 4.14 10.95 -1.01
CA TYR A 47 4.51 9.68 -0.41
C TYR A 47 3.36 8.67 -0.45
N ALA A 48 2.12 9.13 -0.22
CA ALA A 48 0.91 8.32 -0.31
C ALA A 48 0.69 7.78 -1.73
N LEU A 49 0.92 8.59 -2.77
CA LEU A 49 0.85 8.16 -4.16
C LEU A 49 1.88 7.06 -4.48
N ILE A 50 3.12 7.24 -4.04
CA ILE A 50 4.19 6.25 -4.24
C ILE A 50 3.85 4.93 -3.53
N TYR A 51 3.38 5.00 -2.28
CA TYR A 51 2.96 3.83 -1.53
C TYR A 51 1.85 3.07 -2.26
N LYS A 52 0.80 3.77 -2.70
CA LYS A 52 -0.32 3.17 -3.44
C LYS A 52 0.15 2.46 -4.70
N ALA A 53 0.92 3.14 -5.55
CA ALA A 53 1.43 2.55 -6.79
C ALA A 53 2.32 1.32 -6.53
N ASN A 54 3.10 1.31 -5.45
CA ASN A 54 3.92 0.16 -5.08
C ASN A 54 3.09 -1.01 -4.55
N MET A 55 2.03 -0.75 -3.79
CA MET A 55 1.11 -1.79 -3.32
C MET A 55 0.35 -2.43 -4.49
N GLU A 56 -0.13 -1.63 -5.44
CA GLU A 56 -0.79 -2.13 -6.66
C GLU A 56 0.16 -3.00 -7.50
N ARG A 57 1.43 -2.59 -7.66
CA ARG A 57 2.44 -3.39 -8.36
C ARG A 57 2.75 -4.70 -7.63
N LEU A 58 2.81 -4.67 -6.30
CA LEU A 58 3.05 -5.86 -5.50
C LEU A 58 1.89 -6.85 -5.64
N GLU A 59 0.65 -6.37 -5.53
CA GLU A 59 -0.55 -7.17 -5.73
C GLU A 59 -0.59 -7.77 -7.14
N SER A 60 -0.36 -6.96 -8.17
CA SER A 60 -0.31 -7.42 -9.56
C SER A 60 0.81 -8.44 -9.82
N ALA A 61 1.92 -8.41 -9.07
CA ALA A 61 2.99 -9.40 -9.20
C ALA A 61 2.70 -10.70 -8.42
N LEU A 62 2.00 -10.59 -7.28
CA LEU A 62 1.63 -11.74 -6.45
C LEU A 62 0.50 -12.55 -7.10
N THR A 63 -0.49 -11.92 -7.73
CA THR A 63 -1.64 -12.64 -8.33
C THR A 63 -1.25 -13.71 -9.36
N PRO A 64 -0.39 -13.43 -10.36
CA PRO A 64 0.08 -14.45 -11.30
C PRO A 64 0.91 -15.54 -10.63
N THR A 65 1.69 -15.18 -9.61
CA THR A 65 2.52 -16.12 -8.85
C THR A 65 1.63 -17.11 -8.08
N ILE A 66 0.62 -16.61 -7.36
CA ILE A 66 -0.37 -17.42 -6.65
C ILE A 66 -1.13 -18.31 -7.63
N ALA A 67 -1.61 -17.75 -8.75
CA ALA A 67 -2.30 -18.53 -9.77
C ALA A 67 -1.43 -19.68 -10.31
N LYS A 68 -0.14 -19.44 -10.56
CA LYS A 68 0.81 -20.46 -11.00
C LYS A 68 1.08 -21.52 -9.93
N THR A 69 1.15 -21.14 -8.66
CA THR A 69 1.31 -22.08 -7.54
C THR A 69 0.06 -22.93 -7.31
N LEU A 70 -1.13 -22.36 -7.52
CA LEU A 70 -2.41 -23.07 -7.35
C LEU A 70 -2.76 -23.99 -8.54
N ALA A 71 -2.28 -23.69 -9.74
CA ALA A 71 -2.55 -24.49 -10.95
C ALA A 71 -2.35 -26.01 -10.78
N PRO A 72 -1.20 -26.52 -10.29
CA PRO A 72 -1.01 -27.96 -10.11
C PRO A 72 -1.90 -28.57 -9.02
N ILE A 73 -2.36 -27.78 -8.04
CA ILE A 73 -3.30 -28.24 -7.02
C ILE A 73 -4.69 -28.40 -7.62
N ASN A 74 -5.14 -27.41 -8.40
CA ASN A 74 -6.40 -27.46 -9.13
C ASN A 74 -6.43 -28.65 -10.10
N GLU A 75 -5.32 -28.93 -10.79
CA GLU A 75 -5.21 -30.09 -11.67
C GLU A 75 -5.41 -31.41 -10.92
N LYS A 76 -4.76 -31.59 -9.76
CA LYS A 76 -4.94 -32.79 -8.91
C LYS A 76 -6.37 -32.94 -8.39
N ILE A 77 -7.01 -31.83 -7.99
CA ILE A 77 -8.40 -31.84 -7.53
C ILE A 77 -9.32 -32.28 -8.67
N ASN A 78 -9.16 -31.70 -9.86
CA ASN A 78 -9.97 -32.05 -11.03
C ASN A 78 -9.78 -33.51 -11.43
N GLN A 79 -8.54 -34.01 -11.44
CA GLN A 79 -8.26 -35.43 -11.70
C GLN A 79 -8.97 -36.35 -10.70
N CYS A 80 -9.00 -35.97 -9.41
CA CYS A 80 -9.70 -36.75 -8.39
C CYS A 80 -11.22 -36.75 -8.62
N ILE A 81 -11.79 -35.59 -8.95
CA ILE A 81 -13.22 -35.45 -9.29
C ILE A 81 -13.57 -36.31 -10.51
N ASP A 82 -12.75 -36.25 -11.55
CA ASP A 82 -12.96 -37.03 -12.78
C ASP A 82 -12.95 -38.54 -12.48
N LEU A 83 -12.00 -39.01 -11.67
CA LEU A 83 -11.93 -40.40 -11.24
C LEU A 83 -13.20 -40.84 -10.50
N VAL A 84 -13.68 -40.04 -9.54
CA VAL A 84 -14.91 -40.34 -8.78
C VAL A 84 -16.14 -40.35 -9.67
N ASN A 85 -16.21 -39.46 -10.66
CA ASN A 85 -17.36 -39.35 -11.56
C ASN A 85 -17.32 -40.36 -12.72
N SER A 86 -16.21 -41.08 -12.91
CA SER A 86 -16.04 -42.08 -13.96
C SER A 86 -16.40 -43.52 -13.54
N ASP A 87 -16.72 -43.72 -12.26
CA ASP A 87 -17.31 -44.94 -11.68
C ASP A 87 -18.84 -44.80 -11.55
#